data_AF-A0A0V0QFU7-F1
#
_entry.id   AF-A0A0V0QFU7-F1
#
_cell.length_a   1.000
_cell.length_b   1.000
_cell.length_c   1.000
_cell.angle_alpha   90.00
_cell.angle_beta   90.00
_cell.angle_gamma   90.00
#
_symmetry.space_group_name_H-M   'P 1'
#
loop_
_entity.id
_entity.type
_entity.pdbx_description
1 polymer ?
#
loop_
_entity_poly.entity_id
_entity_poly.type
_entity_poly.pdbx_seq_one_letter_code
_entity_poly.pdbx_strand_id
1 'polypeptide(L)'
;MNQETLDLSGSNFLKQGNASRQSNSKMNNPQQLDPSKIGDYIDYEQQCIRDQNFKEAEIATQRIKELQQHDLTYRSLAVVEKNKQELQELEKLNLQQFNEFNQIWDQIIEEHVENLKQIEDNLILQHQREQEEFEDEIQKLEIPKVKYSKDVINMKYVFENYIKAKKYPEAEDLKKKIRIQEEKEQEKWELQYLEKYGKKRNQLKSKQRQELEAIKVKLENSLQEKVKVRTQELEKLLQKFQNMKNELEVKQNQELSKLQVMNNKTLLKISTNNPSQGSFYANANNSSLDISRRYQEYPFKCKKKILKKQLYISPNVY
;
A
#
# COMPACT_ATOMS: atom_id res chain seq x y z
N MET A 1 9.94 -32.02 -0.49
CA MET A 1 9.71 -32.46 0.89
C MET A 1 8.52 -31.69 1.42
N ASN A 2 7.31 -32.23 1.21
CA ASN A 2 6.06 -31.66 1.69
C ASN A 2 5.43 -32.70 2.61
N GLN A 3 5.33 -32.38 3.90
CA GLN A 3 4.47 -33.06 4.85
C GLN A 3 3.93 -32.01 5.82
N GLU A 4 2.67 -31.63 5.64
CA GLU A 4 1.80 -31.19 6.73
C GLU A 4 0.43 -31.83 6.47
N THR A 5 0.16 -32.86 7.27
CA THR A 5 -1.08 -33.61 7.35
C THR A 5 -1.98 -32.92 8.38
N LEU A 6 -3.18 -32.49 7.97
CA LEU A 6 -4.28 -32.12 8.87
C LEU A 6 -5.41 -33.14 8.70
N ASP A 7 -5.50 -34.06 9.65
CA ASP A 7 -6.63 -34.95 9.84
C ASP A 7 -7.76 -34.22 10.58
N LEU A 8 -8.94 -34.19 9.97
CA LEU A 8 -10.21 -33.89 10.63
C LEU A 8 -11.22 -34.97 10.23
N SER A 9 -11.45 -35.94 11.10
CA SER A 9 -12.68 -36.73 11.11
C SER A 9 -12.87 -37.39 12.48
N GLY A 10 -14.13 -37.50 12.95
CA GLY A 10 -14.45 -38.45 14.01
C GLY A 10 -15.48 -38.01 15.05
N SER A 11 -16.73 -37.86 14.64
CA SER A 11 -17.93 -37.91 15.47
C SER A 11 -18.20 -39.31 16.07
N ASN A 12 -18.66 -39.37 17.34
CA ASN A 12 -19.51 -40.40 18.01
C ASN A 12 -19.70 -39.97 19.49
N PHE A 13 -20.85 -39.69 20.13
CA PHE A 13 -22.21 -40.27 20.26
C PHE A 13 -22.37 -41.39 21.33
N LEU A 14 -23.19 -41.08 22.38
CA LEU A 14 -23.84 -41.91 23.43
C LEU A 14 -22.94 -42.49 24.56
N LYS A 15 -23.33 -42.63 25.85
CA LYS A 15 -24.65 -42.73 26.50
C LYS A 15 -24.56 -42.62 28.05
N GLN A 16 -25.60 -42.01 28.65
CA GLN A 16 -26.36 -42.38 29.87
C GLN A 16 -25.73 -42.46 31.29
N GLY A 17 -26.44 -41.81 32.24
CA GLY A 17 -26.40 -42.10 33.69
C GLY A 17 -27.28 -41.14 34.51
N ASN A 18 -28.47 -41.61 34.92
CA ASN A 18 -29.56 -40.90 35.62
C ASN A 18 -29.25 -40.44 37.06
N ALA A 19 -29.93 -39.38 37.55
CA ALA A 19 -30.91 -39.47 38.65
C ALA A 19 -31.39 -38.10 39.19
N SER A 20 -32.67 -37.83 38.97
CA SER A 20 -33.68 -37.38 39.95
C SER A 20 -33.39 -36.18 40.88
N ARG A 21 -34.07 -35.06 40.61
CA ARG A 21 -34.86 -34.32 41.61
C ARG A 21 -35.95 -33.49 40.92
N GLN A 22 -37.16 -34.04 40.92
CA GLN A 22 -38.39 -33.27 40.75
C GLN A 22 -38.81 -32.75 42.12
N SER A 23 -38.94 -31.42 42.24
CA SER A 23 -39.87 -30.80 43.18
C SER A 23 -40.23 -29.40 42.68
N ASN A 24 -41.40 -29.32 42.05
CA ASN A 24 -42.34 -28.20 42.01
C ASN A 24 -41.84 -26.76 42.28
N SER A 25 -41.84 -25.96 41.22
CA SER A 25 -42.46 -24.63 41.21
C SER A 25 -42.94 -24.29 39.80
N LYS A 26 -44.18 -24.72 39.49
CA LYS A 26 -44.99 -24.12 38.43
C LYS A 26 -45.36 -22.72 38.88
N MET A 27 -44.67 -21.71 38.35
CA MET A 27 -45.16 -20.37 38.00
C MET A 27 -43.94 -19.46 37.89
N ASN A 28 -43.48 -19.26 36.65
CA ASN A 28 -42.87 -18.03 36.14
C ASN A 28 -42.46 -18.33 34.71
N ASN A 29 -43.46 -18.43 33.85
CA ASN A 29 -43.28 -18.34 32.42
C ASN A 29 -42.80 -16.89 32.14
N PRO A 30 -41.59 -16.64 31.61
CA PRO A 30 -41.23 -15.31 31.16
C PRO A 30 -42.03 -15.06 29.88
N GLN A 31 -43.31 -14.72 30.03
CA GLN A 31 -44.05 -14.03 28.98
C GLN A 31 -43.16 -12.86 28.57
N GLN A 32 -42.75 -12.86 27.30
CA GLN A 32 -42.17 -11.70 26.64
C GLN A 32 -42.97 -10.48 27.10
N LEU A 33 -42.33 -9.65 27.93
CA LEU A 33 -42.86 -8.36 28.37
C LEU A 33 -42.92 -7.50 27.12
N ASP A 34 -44.03 -7.59 26.38
CA ASP A 34 -44.29 -6.77 25.22
C ASP A 34 -44.68 -5.36 25.69
N PRO A 35 -43.83 -4.34 25.48
CA PRO A 35 -44.13 -2.97 25.85
C PRO A 35 -45.43 -2.43 25.26
N SER A 36 -45.94 -3.05 24.19
CA SER A 36 -47.20 -2.67 23.53
C SER A 36 -48.43 -2.82 24.43
N LYS A 37 -48.35 -3.65 25.49
CA LYS A 37 -49.45 -3.92 26.43
C LYS A 37 -49.57 -2.91 27.57
N ILE A 38 -48.70 -1.90 27.64
CA ILE A 38 -48.75 -0.88 28.69
C ILE A 38 -50.13 -0.19 28.73
N GLY A 39 -50.75 0.06 27.58
CA GLY A 39 -52.10 0.64 27.50
C GLY A 39 -53.17 -0.24 28.15
N ASP A 40 -53.16 -1.54 27.86
CA ASP A 40 -54.12 -2.51 28.42
C ASP A 40 -54.03 -2.59 29.95
N TYR A 41 -52.81 -2.50 30.51
CA TYR A 41 -52.61 -2.50 31.97
C TYR A 41 -53.02 -1.17 32.63
N ILE A 42 -52.91 -0.04 31.93
CA ILE A 42 -53.41 1.26 32.42
C ILE A 42 -54.96 1.23 32.48
N ASP A 43 -55.61 0.69 31.47
CA ASP A 43 -57.07 0.57 31.44
C ASP A 43 -57.56 -0.42 32.51
N TYR A 44 -56.82 -1.51 32.75
CA TYR A 44 -57.08 -2.46 33.83
C TYR A 44 -56.90 -1.83 35.22
N GLU A 45 -55.84 -1.03 35.44
CA GLU A 45 -55.63 -0.29 36.69
C GLU A 45 -56.81 0.65 36.99
N GLN A 46 -57.28 1.40 35.99
CA GLN A 46 -58.45 2.28 36.14
C GLN A 46 -59.73 1.51 36.47
N GLN A 47 -59.91 0.32 35.89
CA GLN A 47 -61.05 -0.53 36.20
C GLN A 47 -60.99 -1.06 37.65
N CYS A 48 -59.85 -1.55 38.11
CA CYS A 48 -59.67 -2.00 39.49
C CYS A 48 -59.88 -0.85 40.51
N ILE A 49 -59.52 0.39 40.17
CA ILE A 49 -59.79 1.57 40.98
C ILE A 49 -61.31 1.86 41.06
N ARG A 50 -62.04 1.76 39.93
CA ARG A 50 -63.50 1.90 39.90
C ARG A 50 -64.19 0.83 40.75
N ASP A 51 -63.68 -0.39 40.72
CA ASP A 51 -64.22 -1.55 41.45
C ASP A 51 -63.74 -1.61 42.91
N GLN A 52 -62.97 -0.62 43.38
CA GLN A 52 -62.38 -0.52 44.73
C GLN A 52 -61.46 -1.70 45.11
N ASN A 53 -60.95 -2.45 44.12
CA ASN A 53 -60.03 -3.56 44.32
C ASN A 53 -58.57 -3.07 44.29
N PHE A 54 -58.14 -2.44 45.39
CA PHE A 54 -56.84 -1.79 45.49
C PHE A 54 -55.65 -2.76 45.39
N LYS A 55 -55.82 -4.03 45.77
CA LYS A 55 -54.74 -5.03 45.67
C LYS A 55 -54.39 -5.37 44.23
N GLU A 56 -55.40 -5.49 43.37
CA GLU A 56 -55.19 -5.73 41.95
C GLU A 56 -54.70 -4.48 41.21
N ALA A 57 -55.17 -3.30 41.63
CA ALA A 57 -54.63 -2.03 41.14
C ALA A 57 -53.13 -1.90 41.43
N GLU A 58 -52.67 -2.25 42.64
CA GLU A 58 -51.24 -2.22 43.01
C GLU A 58 -50.39 -3.17 42.15
N ILE A 59 -50.90 -4.39 41.87
CA ILE A 59 -50.23 -5.35 40.98
C ILE A 59 -50.16 -4.80 39.55
N ALA A 60 -51.23 -4.15 39.07
CA ALA A 60 -51.25 -3.51 37.76
C ALA A 60 -50.25 -2.35 37.67
N THR A 61 -50.19 -1.49 38.70
CA THR A 61 -49.19 -0.41 38.79
C THR A 61 -47.77 -0.96 38.74
N GLN A 62 -47.46 -2.01 39.51
CA GLN A 62 -46.14 -2.63 39.52
C GLN A 62 -45.78 -3.20 38.13
N ARG A 63 -46.75 -3.81 37.46
CA ARG A 63 -46.56 -4.35 36.11
C ARG A 63 -46.32 -3.26 35.06
N ILE A 64 -47.02 -2.12 35.17
CA ILE A 64 -46.78 -0.94 34.32
C ILE A 64 -45.36 -0.43 34.52
N LYS A 65 -44.87 -0.34 35.76
CA LYS A 65 -43.49 0.10 36.06
C LYS A 65 -42.45 -0.83 35.42
N GLU A 66 -42.63 -2.15 35.55
CA GLU A 66 -41.76 -3.15 34.93
C GLU A 66 -41.73 -3.02 33.39
N LEU A 67 -42.90 -2.89 32.77
CA LEU A 67 -43.03 -2.74 31.32
C LEU A 67 -42.39 -1.42 30.82
N GLN A 68 -42.57 -0.32 31.55
CA GLN A 68 -41.94 0.95 31.22
C GLN A 68 -40.41 0.88 31.37
N GLN A 69 -39.88 0.22 32.40
CA GLN A 69 -38.45 -0.02 32.52
C GLN A 69 -37.91 -0.86 31.37
N HIS A 70 -38.61 -1.93 31.00
CA HIS A 70 -38.25 -2.79 29.87
C HIS A 70 -38.25 -2.03 28.53
N ASP A 71 -39.25 -1.16 28.30
CA ASP A 71 -39.34 -0.28 27.12
C ASP A 71 -38.13 0.68 27.03
N LEU A 72 -37.74 1.31 28.15
CA LEU A 72 -36.56 2.18 28.19
C LEU A 72 -35.27 1.43 27.84
N THR A 73 -35.10 0.21 28.36
CA THR A 73 -33.96 -0.65 28.03
C THR A 73 -33.98 -1.04 26.55
N TYR A 74 -35.13 -1.44 26.02
CA TYR A 74 -35.28 -1.82 24.62
C TYR A 74 -34.93 -0.67 23.67
N ARG A 75 -35.43 0.55 23.95
CA ARG A 75 -35.09 1.75 23.17
C ARG A 75 -33.60 2.07 23.21
N SER A 76 -32.96 1.92 24.37
CA SER A 76 -31.51 2.08 24.52
C SER A 76 -30.73 1.09 23.66
N LEU A 77 -31.10 -0.19 23.71
CA LEU A 77 -30.48 -1.23 22.90
C LEU A 77 -30.67 -1.01 21.40
N ALA A 78 -31.87 -0.57 20.97
CA ALA A 78 -32.15 -0.27 19.57
C ALA A 78 -31.25 0.86 19.04
N VAL A 79 -31.02 1.92 19.83
CA VAL A 79 -30.10 3.01 19.45
C VAL A 79 -28.65 2.53 19.38
N VAL A 80 -28.21 1.70 20.34
CA VAL A 80 -26.85 1.14 20.33
C VAL A 80 -26.62 0.24 19.10
N GLU A 81 -27.59 -0.61 18.76
CA GLU A 81 -27.46 -1.49 17.60
C GLU A 81 -27.47 -0.70 16.28
N LYS A 82 -28.31 0.33 16.17
CA LYS A 82 -28.29 1.25 15.04
C LYS A 82 -26.93 1.95 14.90
N ASN A 83 -26.37 2.49 15.99
CA ASN A 83 -25.06 3.14 15.99
C ASN A 83 -23.94 2.19 15.53
N LYS A 84 -24.01 0.93 15.96
CA LYS A 84 -23.09 -0.12 15.53
C LYS A 84 -23.23 -0.43 14.04
N GLN A 85 -24.45 -0.49 13.51
CA GLN A 85 -24.68 -0.68 12.08
C GLN A 85 -24.13 0.49 11.25
N GLU A 86 -24.40 1.73 11.66
CA GLU A 86 -23.85 2.94 11.00
C GLU A 86 -22.32 2.91 10.95
N LEU A 87 -21.66 2.47 12.02
CA LEU A 87 -20.20 2.33 12.05
C LEU A 87 -19.71 1.22 11.10
N GLN A 88 -20.37 0.06 11.09
CA GLN A 88 -20.02 -1.04 10.19
C GLN A 88 -20.17 -0.66 8.72
N GLU A 89 -21.21 0.09 8.37
CA GLU A 89 -21.43 0.61 7.03
C GLU A 89 -20.32 1.60 6.63
N LEU A 90 -19.94 2.50 7.54
CA LEU A 90 -18.85 3.45 7.32
C LEU A 90 -17.51 2.71 7.11
N GLU A 91 -17.21 1.68 7.90
CA GLU A 91 -16.00 0.86 7.76
C GLU A 91 -15.99 0.09 6.44
N LYS A 92 -17.13 -0.49 6.04
CA LYS A 92 -17.28 -1.19 4.76
C LYS A 92 -17.05 -0.24 3.58
N LEU A 93 -17.64 0.95 3.62
CA LEU A 93 -17.46 1.98 2.58
C LEU A 93 -15.99 2.42 2.49
N ASN A 94 -15.33 2.63 3.64
CA ASN A 94 -13.92 2.98 3.66
C ASN A 94 -13.02 1.86 3.08
N LEU A 95 -13.32 0.60 3.39
CA LEU A 95 -12.59 -0.52 2.82
C LEU A 95 -12.76 -0.59 1.29
N GLN A 96 -13.96 -0.32 0.78
CA GLN A 96 -14.21 -0.23 -0.66
C GLN A 96 -13.39 0.91 -1.30
N GLN A 97 -13.44 2.11 -0.73
CA GLN A 97 -12.67 3.26 -1.21
C GLN A 97 -11.15 2.99 -1.17
N PHE A 98 -10.67 2.33 -0.14
CA PHE A 98 -9.26 1.94 -0.03
C PHE A 98 -8.85 0.93 -1.11
N ASN A 99 -9.71 -0.04 -1.42
CA ASN A 99 -9.46 -1.02 -2.46
C ASN A 99 -9.47 -0.36 -3.86
N GLU A 100 -10.46 0.49 -4.13
CA GLU A 100 -10.53 1.27 -5.38
C GLU A 100 -9.31 2.19 -5.53
N PHE A 101 -8.91 2.88 -4.46
CA PHE A 101 -7.71 3.70 -4.43
C PHE A 101 -6.47 2.88 -4.81
N ASN A 102 -6.28 1.70 -4.21
CA ASN A 102 -5.12 0.87 -4.54
C ASN A 102 -5.16 0.37 -5.98
N GLN A 103 -6.31 -0.09 -6.47
CA GLN A 103 -6.44 -0.55 -7.85
C GLN A 103 -6.08 0.56 -8.85
N ILE A 104 -6.60 1.77 -8.66
CA ILE A 104 -6.31 2.91 -9.51
C ILE A 104 -4.82 3.27 -9.45
N TRP A 105 -4.24 3.33 -8.25
CA TRP A 105 -2.82 3.67 -8.10
C TRP A 105 -1.88 2.59 -8.60
N ASP A 106 -2.24 1.33 -8.49
CA ASP A 106 -1.45 0.22 -9.03
C ASP A 106 -1.45 0.30 -10.56
N GLN A 107 -2.58 0.60 -11.20
CA GLN A 107 -2.65 0.85 -12.65
C GLN A 107 -1.81 2.07 -13.07
N ILE A 108 -1.91 3.19 -12.36
CA ILE A 108 -1.14 4.41 -12.66
C ILE A 108 0.37 4.14 -12.55
N ILE A 109 0.80 3.39 -11.53
CA ILE A 109 2.21 3.05 -11.35
C ILE A 109 2.68 2.08 -12.43
N GLU A 110 1.86 1.07 -12.78
CA GLU A 110 2.19 0.11 -13.84
C GLU A 110 2.37 0.80 -15.19
N GLU A 111 1.42 1.65 -15.59
CA GLU A 111 1.50 2.45 -16.82
C GLU A 111 2.73 3.36 -16.81
N HIS A 112 3.02 4.00 -15.67
CA HIS A 112 4.20 4.85 -15.55
C HIS A 112 5.50 4.05 -15.68
N VAL A 113 5.59 2.88 -15.05
CA VAL A 113 6.76 2.00 -15.16
C VAL A 113 6.99 1.53 -16.59
N GLU A 114 5.92 1.15 -17.30
CA GLU A 114 6.01 0.76 -18.71
C GLU A 114 6.50 1.94 -19.58
N ASN A 115 5.97 3.15 -19.36
CA ASN A 115 6.44 4.36 -20.04
C ASN A 115 7.92 4.66 -19.76
N LEU A 116 8.38 4.51 -18.51
CA LEU A 116 9.79 4.71 -18.15
C LEU A 116 10.69 3.67 -18.85
N LYS A 117 10.25 2.42 -18.92
CA LYS A 117 10.96 1.34 -19.61
C LYS A 117 11.10 1.63 -21.11
N GLN A 118 10.03 2.08 -21.75
CA GLN A 118 10.08 2.46 -23.17
C GLN A 118 11.08 3.60 -23.42
N ILE A 119 11.21 4.56 -22.51
CA ILE A 119 12.21 5.63 -22.61
C ILE A 119 13.64 5.07 -22.52
N GLU A 120 13.88 4.15 -21.59
CA GLU A 120 15.19 3.48 -21.46
C GLU A 120 15.52 2.63 -22.70
N ASP A 121 14.58 1.82 -23.17
CA ASP A 121 14.75 0.96 -24.34
C ASP A 121 15.02 1.78 -25.61
N ASN A 122 14.33 2.91 -25.80
CA ASN A 122 14.55 3.81 -26.93
C ASN A 122 15.96 4.42 -26.92
N LEU A 123 16.49 4.79 -25.74
CA LEU A 123 17.85 5.29 -25.62
C LEU A 123 18.87 4.19 -25.95
N ILE A 124 18.68 2.98 -25.45
CA ILE A 124 19.56 1.84 -25.72
C ILE A 124 19.59 1.55 -27.21
N LEU A 125 18.43 1.53 -27.87
CA LEU A 125 18.34 1.31 -29.31
C LEU A 125 19.03 2.42 -30.10
N GLN A 126 18.91 3.68 -29.66
CA GLN A 126 19.63 4.80 -30.25
C GLN A 126 21.16 4.65 -30.08
N HIS A 127 21.64 4.24 -28.89
CA HIS A 127 23.06 3.99 -28.64
C HIS A 127 23.61 2.84 -29.48
N GLN A 128 22.83 1.77 -29.68
CA GLN A 128 23.19 0.66 -30.55
C GLN A 128 23.35 1.12 -32.00
N ARG A 129 22.39 1.90 -32.52
CA ARG A 129 22.47 2.45 -33.87
C ARG A 129 23.68 3.37 -34.06
N GLU A 130 23.94 4.25 -33.10
CA GLU A 130 25.11 5.14 -33.13
C GLU A 130 26.43 4.35 -33.10
N GLN A 131 26.47 3.22 -32.39
CA GLN A 131 27.63 2.31 -32.40
C GLN A 131 27.79 1.64 -33.78
N GLU A 132 26.72 1.11 -34.36
CA GLU A 132 26.74 0.48 -35.69
C GLU A 132 27.20 1.47 -36.77
N GLU A 133 26.61 2.67 -36.78
CA GLU A 133 27.00 3.75 -37.71
C GLU A 133 28.47 4.14 -37.56
N PHE A 134 28.98 4.19 -36.32
CA PHE A 134 30.39 4.50 -36.05
C PHE A 134 31.32 3.37 -36.51
N GLU A 135 30.95 2.11 -36.32
CA GLU A 135 31.74 0.97 -36.81
C GLU A 135 31.74 0.92 -38.35
N ASP A 136 30.60 1.17 -38.98
CA ASP A 136 30.49 1.28 -40.43
C ASP A 136 31.35 2.42 -41.00
N GLU A 137 31.37 3.57 -40.31
CA GLU A 137 32.24 4.69 -40.68
C GLU A 137 33.72 4.28 -40.61
N ILE A 138 34.13 3.59 -39.54
CA ILE A 138 35.50 3.08 -39.39
C ILE A 138 35.85 2.08 -40.50
N GLN A 139 34.94 1.16 -40.85
CA GLN A 139 35.20 0.16 -41.89
C GLN A 139 35.34 0.78 -43.28
N LYS A 140 34.60 1.86 -43.57
CA LYS A 140 34.67 2.58 -44.85
C LYS A 140 35.90 3.48 -44.97
N LEU A 141 36.57 3.80 -43.86
CA LEU A 141 37.72 4.69 -43.85
C LEU A 141 39.00 3.94 -44.25
N GLU A 142 39.56 4.30 -45.41
CA GLU A 142 40.90 3.87 -45.81
C GLU A 142 41.97 4.59 -44.98
N ILE A 143 42.97 3.84 -44.50
CA ILE A 143 44.12 4.42 -43.79
C ILE A 143 44.86 5.36 -44.75
N PRO A 144 44.97 6.67 -44.43
CA PRO A 144 45.65 7.62 -45.30
C PRO A 144 47.10 7.22 -45.52
N LYS A 145 47.63 7.51 -46.72
CA LYS A 145 49.04 7.23 -47.05
C LYS A 145 49.99 7.83 -46.04
N VAL A 146 50.98 7.03 -45.65
CA VAL A 146 52.03 7.39 -44.68
C VAL A 146 52.82 8.60 -45.19
N LYS A 147 53.03 9.59 -44.33
CA LYS A 147 53.98 10.66 -44.58
C LYS A 147 55.33 10.25 -44.01
N TYR A 148 56.21 9.75 -44.87
CA TYR A 148 57.54 9.30 -44.47
C TYR A 148 58.38 10.43 -43.86
N SER A 149 59.26 10.05 -42.95
CA SER A 149 60.19 10.95 -42.28
C SER A 149 61.17 11.57 -43.27
N LYS A 150 61.80 12.68 -42.84
CA LYS A 150 62.86 13.34 -43.61
C LYS A 150 64.02 12.39 -43.92
N ASP A 151 64.29 11.43 -43.04
CA ASP A 151 65.39 10.47 -43.20
C ASP A 151 65.12 9.51 -44.35
N VAL A 152 63.91 8.94 -44.45
CA VAL A 152 63.50 8.09 -45.58
C VAL A 152 63.54 8.86 -46.90
N ILE A 153 63.04 10.10 -46.89
CA ILE A 153 63.08 10.99 -48.08
C ILE A 153 64.52 11.26 -48.51
N ASN A 154 65.42 11.54 -47.55
CA ASN A 154 66.83 11.78 -47.84
C ASN A 154 67.55 10.52 -48.33
N MET A 155 67.25 9.34 -47.75
CA MET A 155 67.77 8.06 -48.25
C MET A 155 67.33 7.78 -49.69
N LYS A 156 66.08 8.09 -50.05
CA LYS A 156 65.61 7.99 -51.45
C LYS A 156 66.39 8.91 -52.39
N TYR A 157 66.63 10.14 -51.97
CA TYR A 157 67.44 11.08 -52.75
C TYR A 157 68.88 10.57 -52.97
N VAL A 158 69.53 10.08 -51.91
CA VAL A 158 70.87 9.48 -51.99
C VAL A 158 70.88 8.23 -52.87
N PHE A 159 69.83 7.40 -52.79
CA PHE A 159 69.66 6.22 -53.64
C PHE A 159 69.57 6.58 -55.12
N GLU A 160 68.79 7.60 -55.49
CA GLU A 160 68.73 8.09 -56.88
C GLU A 160 70.11 8.59 -57.36
N ASN A 161 70.87 9.25 -56.49
CA ASN A 161 72.21 9.71 -56.82
C ASN A 161 73.19 8.54 -57.04
N TYR A 162 73.11 7.46 -56.25
CA TYR A 162 73.91 6.26 -56.49
C TYR A 162 73.57 5.56 -57.80
N ILE A 163 72.29 5.53 -58.20
CA ILE A 163 71.88 5.03 -59.52
C ILE A 163 72.49 5.89 -60.64
N LYS A 164 72.35 7.23 -60.55
CA LYS A 164 72.91 8.17 -61.54
C LYS A 164 74.43 8.04 -61.64
N ALA A 165 75.11 7.82 -60.52
CA ALA A 165 76.55 7.60 -60.45
C ALA A 165 76.99 6.16 -60.81
N LYS A 166 76.06 5.26 -61.18
CA LYS A 166 76.30 3.85 -61.52
C LYS A 166 76.94 3.02 -60.39
N LYS A 167 76.74 3.41 -59.14
CA LYS A 167 77.20 2.70 -57.93
C LYS A 167 76.14 1.70 -57.48
N TYR A 168 75.99 0.61 -58.23
CA TYR A 168 74.93 -0.37 -58.02
C TYR A 168 74.99 -1.17 -56.71
N PRO A 169 76.16 -1.64 -56.22
CA PRO A 169 76.17 -2.44 -54.99
C PRO A 169 75.74 -1.60 -53.78
N GLU A 170 76.21 -0.35 -53.67
CA GLU A 170 75.80 0.56 -52.61
C GLU A 170 74.33 0.98 -52.73
N ALA A 171 73.82 1.12 -53.95
CA ALA A 171 72.41 1.39 -54.19
C ALA A 171 71.51 0.23 -53.73
N GLU A 172 71.91 -1.02 -53.96
CA GLU A 172 71.13 -2.19 -53.54
C GLU A 172 71.06 -2.32 -52.00
N ASP A 173 72.17 -2.07 -51.30
CA ASP A 173 72.19 -2.05 -49.84
C ASP A 173 71.34 -0.90 -49.27
N LEU A 174 71.40 0.27 -49.89
CA LEU A 174 70.58 1.41 -49.48
C LEU A 174 69.08 1.17 -49.76
N LYS A 175 68.73 0.50 -50.87
CA LYS A 175 67.35 0.11 -51.18
C LYS A 175 66.75 -0.81 -50.12
N LYS A 176 67.51 -1.80 -49.65
CA LYS A 176 67.09 -2.67 -48.53
C LYS A 176 66.85 -1.87 -47.25
N LYS A 177 67.73 -0.92 -46.94
CA LYS A 177 67.58 -0.04 -45.77
C LYS A 177 66.34 0.86 -45.88
N ILE A 178 66.10 1.46 -47.05
CA ILE A 178 64.89 2.26 -47.31
C ILE A 178 63.64 1.43 -47.07
N ARG A 179 63.56 0.23 -47.67
CA ARG A 179 62.40 -0.65 -47.53
C ARG A 179 62.12 -1.00 -46.06
N ILE A 180 63.14 -1.38 -45.30
CA ILE A 180 63.00 -1.70 -43.87
C ILE A 180 62.49 -0.48 -43.08
N GLN A 181 62.98 0.71 -43.39
CA GLN A 181 62.57 1.93 -42.69
C GLN A 181 61.16 2.37 -43.08
N GLU A 182 60.79 2.24 -44.35
CA GLU A 182 59.43 2.52 -44.83
C GLU A 182 58.40 1.59 -44.19
N GLU A 183 58.70 0.30 -44.11
CA GLU A 183 57.84 -0.70 -43.46
C GLU A 183 57.63 -0.35 -41.98
N LYS A 184 58.70 -0.02 -41.25
CA LYS A 184 58.60 0.43 -39.85
C LYS A 184 57.76 1.70 -39.67
N GLU A 185 57.95 2.69 -40.53
CA GLU A 185 57.18 3.94 -40.45
C GLU A 185 55.71 3.72 -40.83
N GLN A 186 55.45 2.81 -41.76
CA GLN A 186 54.10 2.40 -42.15
C GLN A 186 53.38 1.68 -41.01
N GLU A 187 54.01 0.67 -40.41
CA GLU A 187 53.45 -0.03 -39.24
C GLU A 187 53.15 0.96 -38.10
N LYS A 188 54.10 1.86 -37.80
CA LYS A 188 53.90 2.87 -36.75
C LYS A 188 52.73 3.82 -37.07
N TRP A 189 52.59 4.22 -38.33
CA TRP A 189 51.48 5.08 -38.76
C TRP A 189 50.13 4.38 -38.64
N GLU A 190 50.05 3.13 -39.10
CA GLU A 190 48.85 2.29 -38.97
C GLU A 190 48.46 2.11 -37.50
N LEU A 191 49.42 1.79 -36.62
CA LEU A 191 49.19 1.68 -35.18
C LEU A 191 48.67 2.98 -34.56
N GLN A 192 49.28 4.12 -34.87
CA GLN A 192 48.83 5.42 -34.37
C GLN A 192 47.42 5.78 -34.86
N TYR A 193 47.11 5.43 -36.11
CA TYR A 193 45.80 5.64 -36.69
C TYR A 193 44.76 4.77 -35.96
N LEU A 194 45.01 3.47 -35.80
CA LEU A 194 44.14 2.56 -35.05
C LEU A 194 43.93 3.01 -33.60
N GLU A 195 44.99 3.46 -32.92
CA GLU A 195 44.91 3.99 -31.55
C GLU A 195 43.98 5.21 -31.47
N LYS A 196 44.05 6.11 -32.47
CA LYS A 196 43.19 7.29 -32.56
C LYS A 196 41.70 6.89 -32.66
N TYR A 197 41.36 5.89 -33.46
CA TYR A 197 39.98 5.38 -33.55
C TYR A 197 39.57 4.63 -32.28
N GLY A 198 40.48 3.87 -31.67
CA GLY A 198 40.25 3.25 -30.37
C GLY A 198 39.88 4.28 -29.29
N LYS A 199 40.57 5.43 -29.26
CA LYS A 199 40.24 6.55 -28.37
C LYS A 199 38.85 7.12 -28.66
N LYS A 200 38.50 7.34 -29.93
CA LYS A 200 37.15 7.81 -30.32
C LYS A 200 36.06 6.81 -29.92
N ARG A 201 36.27 5.52 -30.15
CA ARG A 201 35.34 4.44 -29.73
C ARG A 201 35.12 4.46 -28.22
N ASN A 202 36.20 4.60 -27.44
CA ASN A 202 36.12 4.66 -25.98
C ASN A 202 35.42 5.93 -25.49
N GLN A 203 35.62 7.07 -26.17
CA GLN A 203 34.91 8.32 -25.87
C GLN A 203 33.40 8.16 -26.12
N LEU A 204 33.00 7.57 -27.25
CA LEU A 204 31.60 7.29 -27.56
C LEU A 204 30.96 6.40 -26.48
N LYS A 205 31.59 5.26 -26.16
CA LYS A 205 31.11 4.37 -25.10
C LYS A 205 31.01 5.05 -23.73
N SER A 206 31.98 5.90 -23.39
CA SER A 206 31.96 6.64 -22.12
C SER A 206 30.82 7.65 -22.08
N LYS A 207 30.55 8.34 -23.19
CA LYS A 207 29.41 9.27 -23.33
C LYS A 207 28.09 8.53 -23.17
N GLN A 208 27.89 7.43 -23.89
CA GLN A 208 26.69 6.60 -23.81
C GLN A 208 26.44 6.07 -22.39
N ARG A 209 27.49 5.61 -21.70
CA ARG A 209 27.40 5.20 -20.29
C ARG A 209 26.94 6.33 -19.38
N GLN A 210 27.48 7.54 -19.56
CA GLN A 210 27.08 8.71 -18.76
C GLN A 210 25.64 9.13 -19.03
N GLU A 211 25.20 9.11 -20.28
CA GLU A 211 23.82 9.40 -20.67
C GLU A 211 22.84 8.40 -20.07
N LEU A 212 23.16 7.11 -20.16
CA LEU A 212 22.34 6.03 -19.63
C LEU A 212 22.23 6.11 -18.10
N GLU A 213 23.33 6.38 -17.40
CA GLU A 213 23.32 6.61 -15.95
C GLU A 213 22.48 7.84 -15.57
N ALA A 214 22.66 8.96 -16.28
CA ALA A 214 21.89 10.16 -16.03
C ALA A 214 20.38 9.95 -16.27
N ILE A 215 20.01 9.17 -17.28
CA ILE A 215 18.62 8.80 -17.54
C ILE A 215 18.10 7.87 -16.45
N LYS A 216 18.83 6.83 -16.04
CA LYS A 216 18.42 5.94 -14.94
C LYS A 216 18.09 6.70 -13.66
N VAL A 217 18.95 7.62 -13.24
CA VAL A 217 18.71 8.47 -12.06
C VAL A 217 17.46 9.33 -12.24
N LYS A 218 17.23 9.90 -13.43
CA LYS A 218 16.02 10.68 -13.72
C LYS A 218 14.74 9.82 -13.69
N LEU A 219 14.77 8.62 -14.26
CA LEU A 219 13.64 7.69 -14.27
C LEU A 219 13.32 7.21 -12.85
N GLU A 220 14.35 6.89 -12.07
CA GLU A 220 14.19 6.51 -10.66
C GLU A 220 13.56 7.65 -9.84
N ASN A 221 14.07 8.87 -9.96
CA ASN A 221 13.49 10.04 -9.28
C ASN A 221 12.04 10.28 -9.71
N SER A 222 11.72 10.08 -10.99
CA SER A 222 10.35 10.20 -11.50
C SER A 222 9.40 9.18 -10.84
N LEU A 223 9.84 7.92 -10.72
CA LEU A 223 9.07 6.88 -10.05
C LEU A 223 8.92 7.16 -8.54
N GLN A 224 9.99 7.60 -7.87
CA GLN A 224 9.95 7.96 -6.46
C GLN A 224 8.96 9.10 -6.19
N GLU A 225 8.88 10.10 -7.08
CA GLU A 225 7.90 11.17 -6.95
C GLU A 225 6.46 10.64 -7.08
N LYS A 226 6.19 9.72 -8.02
CA LYS A 226 4.86 9.07 -8.12
C LYS A 226 4.48 8.30 -6.84
N VAL A 227 5.43 7.56 -6.26
CA VAL A 227 5.23 6.84 -4.99
C VAL A 227 4.96 7.79 -3.83
N LYS A 228 5.68 8.93 -3.79
CA LYS A 228 5.48 9.96 -2.79
C LYS A 228 4.09 10.60 -2.91
N VAL A 229 3.64 10.92 -4.12
CA VAL A 229 2.28 11.43 -4.35
C VAL A 229 1.23 10.40 -3.90
N ARG A 230 1.39 9.12 -4.26
CA ARG A 230 0.51 8.05 -3.75
C ARG A 230 0.42 8.04 -2.23
N THR A 231 1.56 8.18 -1.55
CA THR A 231 1.62 8.19 -0.08
C THR A 231 0.86 9.37 0.50
N GLN A 232 1.02 10.57 -0.07
CA GLN A 232 0.30 11.78 0.37
C GLN A 232 -1.21 11.67 0.13
N GLU A 233 -1.63 11.16 -1.02
CA GLU A 233 -3.05 10.95 -1.31
C GLU A 233 -3.67 9.87 -0.40
N LEU A 234 -2.90 8.83 -0.06
CA LEU A 234 -3.32 7.83 0.91
C LEU A 234 -3.51 8.43 2.30
N GLU A 235 -2.57 9.27 2.76
CA GLU A 235 -2.69 9.97 4.04
C GLU A 235 -3.93 10.87 4.10
N LYS A 236 -4.23 11.59 3.01
CA LYS A 236 -5.46 12.39 2.91
C LYS A 236 -6.72 11.52 3.00
N LEU A 237 -6.73 10.37 2.33
CA LEU A 237 -7.86 9.42 2.39
C LEU A 237 -8.08 8.90 3.82
N LEU A 238 -7.00 8.51 4.50
CA LEU A 238 -7.05 8.06 5.89
C LEU A 238 -7.52 9.16 6.84
N GLN A 239 -7.05 10.39 6.65
CA GLN A 239 -7.49 11.53 7.45
C GLN A 239 -8.98 11.81 7.24
N LYS A 240 -9.48 11.74 6.00
CA LYS A 240 -10.90 11.90 5.69
C LYS A 240 -11.73 10.84 6.42
N PHE A 241 -11.31 9.57 6.40
CA PHE A 241 -11.98 8.50 7.13
C PHE A 241 -11.98 8.76 8.65
N GLN A 242 -10.85 9.15 9.22
CA GLN A 242 -10.77 9.47 10.64
C GLN A 242 -11.72 10.61 11.03
N ASN A 243 -11.81 11.65 10.20
CA ASN A 243 -12.75 12.76 10.41
C ASN A 243 -14.20 12.29 10.38
N MET A 244 -14.60 11.50 9.35
CA MET A 244 -15.95 10.94 9.26
C MET A 244 -16.29 10.05 10.47
N LYS A 245 -15.33 9.23 10.93
CA LYS A 245 -15.50 8.39 12.11
C LYS A 245 -15.71 9.23 13.38
N ASN A 246 -14.90 10.27 13.58
CA ASN A 246 -15.03 11.18 14.73
C ASN A 246 -16.37 11.93 14.70
N GLU A 247 -16.80 12.41 13.54
CA GLU A 247 -18.10 13.06 13.36
C GLU A 247 -19.26 12.13 13.69
N LEU A 248 -19.18 10.87 13.22
CA LEU A 248 -20.17 9.84 13.54
C LEU A 248 -20.21 9.55 15.05
N GLU A 249 -19.05 9.39 15.68
CA GLU A 249 -18.94 9.17 17.13
C GLU A 249 -19.55 10.32 17.93
N VAL A 250 -19.25 11.58 17.56
CA VAL A 250 -19.85 12.76 18.20
C VAL A 250 -21.37 12.75 18.04
N LYS A 251 -21.88 12.44 16.85
CA LYS A 251 -23.34 12.34 16.59
C LYS A 251 -23.98 11.25 17.46
N GLN A 252 -23.37 10.07 17.53
CA GLN A 252 -23.86 8.93 18.32
C GLN A 252 -23.84 9.24 19.82
N ASN A 253 -22.80 9.89 20.33
CA ASN A 253 -22.71 10.32 21.72
C ASN A 253 -23.77 11.37 22.08
N GLN A 254 -24.08 12.28 21.16
CA GLN A 254 -25.18 13.25 21.34
C GLN A 254 -26.55 12.55 21.35
N GLU A 255 -26.77 11.55 20.50
CA GLU A 255 -28.01 10.75 20.48
C GLU A 255 -28.18 9.98 21.80
N LEU A 256 -27.14 9.30 22.27
CA LEU A 256 -27.12 8.59 23.55
C LEU A 256 -27.34 9.54 24.73
N SER A 257 -26.70 10.70 24.75
CA SER A 257 -26.89 11.71 25.82
C SER A 257 -28.33 12.21 25.88
N LYS A 258 -28.95 12.48 24.72
CA LYS A 258 -30.38 12.87 24.64
C LYS A 258 -31.28 11.74 25.14
N LEU A 259 -31.00 10.51 24.74
CA LEU A 259 -31.76 9.34 25.18
C LEU A 259 -31.65 9.13 26.69
N GLN A 260 -30.46 9.28 27.28
CA GLN A 260 -30.25 9.18 28.72
C GLN A 260 -31.04 10.25 29.48
N VAL A 261 -31.06 11.50 29.00
CA VAL A 261 -31.88 12.57 29.60
C VAL A 261 -33.37 12.24 29.55
N MET A 262 -33.86 11.70 28.42
CA MET A 262 -35.26 11.27 28.31
C MET A 262 -35.57 10.09 29.25
N ASN A 263 -34.70 9.08 29.29
CA ASN A 263 -34.86 7.92 30.16
C ASN A 263 -34.88 8.31 31.64
N ASN A 264 -33.98 9.20 32.08
CA ASN A 264 -33.95 9.72 33.45
C ASN A 264 -35.24 10.47 33.80
N LYS A 265 -35.76 11.30 32.89
CA LYS A 265 -37.06 11.98 33.11
C LYS A 265 -38.21 10.99 33.26
N THR A 266 -38.23 9.92 32.46
CA THR A 266 -39.25 8.87 32.55
C THR A 266 -39.12 8.09 33.85
N LEU A 267 -37.90 7.72 34.27
CA LEU A 267 -37.65 7.04 35.55
C LEU A 267 -38.06 7.89 36.76
N LEU A 268 -37.82 9.20 36.73
CA LEU A 268 -38.28 10.11 37.80
C LEU A 268 -39.82 10.15 37.89
N LYS A 269 -40.54 10.12 36.76
CA LYS A 269 -42.01 10.03 36.73
C LYS A 269 -42.51 8.70 37.29
N ILE A 270 -41.81 7.60 36.99
CA ILE A 270 -42.11 6.26 37.50
C ILE A 270 -41.97 6.22 39.03
N SER A 271 -40.95 6.89 39.58
CA SER A 271 -40.68 6.91 41.03
C SER A 271 -41.57 7.85 41.85
N THR A 272 -42.06 8.96 41.27
CA THR A 272 -42.82 10.00 41.99
C THR A 272 -44.28 9.64 42.29
N ASN A 273 -44.80 8.54 41.74
CA ASN A 273 -46.15 8.04 42.04
C ASN A 273 -46.23 7.15 43.32
N ASN A 274 -45.20 7.14 44.18
CA ASN A 274 -45.22 6.49 45.50
C ASN A 274 -45.10 7.56 46.62
N PRO A 275 -46.17 7.97 47.31
CA PRO A 275 -46.09 8.88 48.46
C PRO A 275 -45.80 8.09 49.74
N SER A 276 -44.72 7.29 49.76
CA SER A 276 -44.24 6.63 50.96
C SER A 276 -42.91 5.93 50.68
N GLN A 277 -41.80 6.68 50.77
CA GLN A 277 -40.66 6.36 51.64
C GLN A 277 -39.47 7.29 51.34
N GLY A 278 -38.67 7.51 52.38
CA GLY A 278 -37.68 8.56 52.49
C GLY A 278 -36.63 8.57 51.39
N SER A 279 -36.30 9.80 50.99
CA SER A 279 -35.09 10.19 50.28
C SER A 279 -33.84 9.64 50.96
N PHE A 280 -33.18 8.70 50.30
CA PHE A 280 -31.75 8.43 50.45
C PHE A 280 -31.11 8.50 49.05
N TYR A 281 -30.48 9.64 48.75
CA TYR A 281 -29.62 9.75 47.57
C TYR A 281 -28.30 9.02 47.88
N ALA A 282 -28.22 7.76 47.44
CA ALA A 282 -26.95 7.04 47.38
C ALA A 282 -26.34 7.23 45.98
N ASN A 283 -25.11 7.73 46.00
CA ASN A 283 -24.15 7.74 44.91
C ASN A 283 -24.24 6.47 44.04
N ALA A 284 -24.59 6.63 42.77
CA ALA A 284 -24.32 5.65 41.74
C ALA A 284 -23.15 6.17 40.90
N ASN A 285 -22.03 5.48 41.06
CA ASN A 285 -20.78 5.69 40.36
C ASN A 285 -20.99 5.94 38.86
N ASN A 286 -20.39 7.02 38.38
CA ASN A 286 -20.06 7.21 36.97
C ASN A 286 -19.05 6.11 36.56
N SER A 287 -19.53 4.90 36.23
CA SER A 287 -18.75 3.99 35.40
C SER A 287 -18.85 4.51 33.98
N SER A 288 -18.00 5.50 33.68
CA SER A 288 -17.58 5.78 32.32
C SER A 288 -17.20 4.46 31.69
N LEU A 289 -18.04 3.96 30.78
CA LEU A 289 -17.68 2.88 29.87
C LEU A 289 -16.59 3.46 28.95
N ASP A 290 -15.36 3.47 29.46
CA ASP A 290 -14.15 3.79 28.73
C ASP A 290 -13.90 2.66 27.74
N ILE A 291 -14.64 2.70 26.64
CA ILE A 291 -14.49 1.83 25.47
C ILE A 291 -13.32 2.34 24.57
N SER A 292 -12.67 3.44 24.95
CA SER A 292 -11.62 4.12 24.18
C SER A 292 -10.25 3.42 24.15
N ARG A 293 -10.08 2.23 24.75
CA ARG A 293 -8.76 1.57 24.87
C ARG A 293 -8.53 0.30 24.06
N ARG A 294 -9.46 -0.17 23.20
CA ARG A 294 -9.29 -1.47 22.52
C ARG A 294 -9.16 -1.45 20.99
N TYR A 295 -8.55 -0.41 20.42
CA TYR A 295 -8.20 -0.39 18.99
C TYR A 295 -6.83 0.22 18.69
N GLN A 296 -5.81 -0.13 19.48
CA GLN A 296 -4.41 0.25 19.19
C GLN A 296 -3.59 -0.83 18.47
N GLU A 297 -4.15 -1.98 18.10
CA GLU A 297 -3.35 -3.04 17.46
C GLU A 297 -3.96 -3.51 16.15
N TYR A 298 -3.86 -2.65 15.12
CA TYR A 298 -3.69 -3.16 13.76
C TYR A 298 -2.19 -3.26 13.48
N PRO A 299 -1.65 -4.46 13.17
CA PRO A 299 -0.23 -4.61 12.90
C PRO A 299 0.08 -3.99 11.54
N PHE A 300 0.54 -2.73 11.54
CA PHE A 300 1.21 -2.11 10.40
C PHE A 300 2.57 -2.79 10.16
N LYS A 301 2.55 -4.04 9.69
CA LYS A 301 3.68 -4.74 9.07
C LYS A 301 3.57 -4.64 7.55
N CYS A 302 3.43 -3.43 7.02
CA CYS A 302 3.74 -3.13 5.62
C CYS A 302 4.96 -2.21 5.54
N LYS A 303 6.01 -2.54 6.29
CA LYS A 303 7.34 -1.95 6.13
C LYS A 303 8.24 -2.95 5.41
N LYS A 304 8.76 -2.54 4.25
CA LYS A 304 9.94 -3.05 3.53
C LYS A 304 9.85 -4.25 2.56
N LYS A 305 8.72 -4.94 2.35
CA LYS A 305 8.72 -6.08 1.40
C LYS A 305 8.35 -5.79 -0.05
N ILE A 306 7.64 -4.69 -0.34
CA ILE A 306 7.25 -4.37 -1.74
C ILE A 306 8.39 -3.67 -2.50
N LEU A 307 9.19 -2.84 -1.82
CA LEU A 307 10.35 -2.18 -2.43
C LEU A 307 11.53 -3.12 -2.77
N LYS A 308 11.54 -4.37 -2.31
CA LYS A 308 12.62 -5.33 -2.62
C LYS A 308 12.25 -6.38 -3.68
N LYS A 309 10.99 -6.49 -4.09
CA LYS A 309 10.56 -7.56 -5.01
C LYS A 309 10.36 -7.10 -6.46
N GLN A 310 10.34 -5.79 -6.74
CA GLN A 310 10.22 -5.26 -8.11
C GLN A 310 11.45 -4.47 -8.59
N LEU A 311 12.46 -4.26 -7.74
CA LEU A 311 13.73 -3.60 -8.11
C LEU A 311 14.89 -4.58 -8.36
N TYR A 312 14.63 -5.88 -8.53
CA TYR A 312 15.62 -6.78 -9.12
C TYR A 312 15.56 -6.65 -10.65
N ILE A 313 16.00 -5.50 -11.15
CA ILE A 313 16.59 -5.42 -12.48
C ILE A 313 17.93 -6.16 -12.34
N SER A 314 17.99 -7.32 -12.97
CA SER A 314 19.12 -8.24 -12.93
C SER A 314 20.44 -7.51 -13.21
N PRO A 315 21.49 -7.62 -12.38
CA PRO A 315 22.79 -7.00 -12.65
C PRO A 315 23.62 -7.74 -13.71
N ASN A 316 23.03 -8.62 -14.52
CA ASN A 316 23.76 -9.47 -15.45
C ASN A 316 23.08 -9.46 -16.82
N VAL A 317 23.41 -8.47 -17.65
CA VAL A 317 23.85 -8.69 -19.04
C VAL A 317 24.74 -7.49 -19.42
N TYR A 318 25.94 -7.80 -19.92
CA TYR A 318 27.04 -6.97 -20.42
C TYR A 318 28.15 -6.60 -19.44
#